data_AF-A0A515A3Y6-F1
#
_entry.id   AF-A0A515A3Y6-F1
#
_cell.length_a   1.000
_cell.length_b   1.000
_cell.length_c   1.000
_cell.angle_alpha   90.00
_cell.angle_beta   90.00
_cell.angle_gamma   90.00
#
_symmetry.space_group_name_H-M   'P 1'
#
loop_
_entity.id
_entity.type
_entity.pdbx_description
1 polymer ?
#
loop_
_entity_poly.entity_id
_entity_poly.type
_entity_poly.pdbx_seq_one_letter_code
_entity_poly.pdbx_strand_id
1 'polypeptide(L)'
;MANKTLKTKQKSLTSEIVSSIETKLSEAGAATKKMKKSIEKSAENLAKKLAKLMHKAEKKAAKPAKASEKKVKKEVAKAKKNADKAAKNAKRTAKKATAVVAEAVAAPAPAPKATPTQRKPTPAPKPAAPKTSRAPRAKTTASPTPTPAEPTSENA
;
A
#
# COMPACT_ATOMS: atom_id res chain seq x y z
N MET A 1 -14.25 16.00 -8.28
CA MET A 1 -13.35 17.08 -7.82
C MET A 1 -11.91 16.98 -8.34
N ALA A 2 -11.33 15.79 -8.55
CA ALA A 2 -9.91 15.62 -8.96
C ALA A 2 -9.46 16.38 -10.24
N ASN A 3 -10.32 16.47 -11.25
CA ASN A 3 -9.99 17.20 -12.49
C ASN A 3 -9.90 18.72 -12.30
N LYS A 4 -10.65 19.29 -11.33
CA LYS A 4 -10.60 20.72 -11.04
C LYS A 4 -9.26 21.05 -10.38
N THR A 5 -8.87 20.27 -9.37
CA THR A 5 -7.56 20.39 -8.70
C THR A 5 -6.38 20.21 -9.64
N LEU A 6 -6.46 19.27 -10.59
CA LEU A 6 -5.40 19.04 -11.59
C LEU A 6 -5.25 20.25 -12.52
N LYS A 7 -6.36 20.82 -13.00
CA LYS A 7 -6.35 22.04 -13.81
C LYS A 7 -5.79 23.25 -13.05
N THR A 8 -6.11 23.40 -11.76
CA THR A 8 -5.57 24.50 -10.95
C THR A 8 -4.06 24.34 -10.75
N LYS A 9 -3.58 23.14 -10.40
CA LYS A 9 -2.15 22.83 -10.27
C LYS A 9 -1.41 23.08 -11.59
N GLN A 10 -2.01 22.68 -12.72
CA GLN A 10 -1.43 22.92 -14.05
C GLN A 10 -1.29 24.42 -14.33
N LYS A 11 -2.34 25.22 -14.12
CA LYS A 11 -2.29 26.67 -14.35
C LYS A 11 -1.25 27.36 -13.46
N SER A 12 -1.17 26.98 -12.19
CA SER A 12 -0.17 27.50 -11.25
C SER A 12 1.25 27.22 -11.73
N LEU A 13 1.54 25.95 -12.07
CA LEU A 13 2.86 25.55 -12.59
C LEU A 13 3.20 26.25 -13.91
N THR A 14 2.23 26.39 -14.81
CA THR A 14 2.45 27.13 -16.07
C THR A 14 2.81 28.58 -15.79
N SER A 15 2.06 29.26 -14.90
CA SER A 15 2.34 30.66 -14.54
C SER A 15 3.72 30.83 -13.92
N GLU A 16 4.12 29.95 -13.00
CA GLU A 16 5.46 30.01 -12.37
C GLU A 16 6.57 29.77 -13.38
N ILE A 17 6.43 28.77 -14.26
CA ILE A 17 7.43 28.46 -15.28
C ILE A 17 7.56 29.62 -16.26
N VAL A 18 6.44 30.17 -16.74
CA VAL A 18 6.45 31.32 -17.66
C VAL A 18 7.10 32.51 -16.96
N SER A 19 6.67 32.87 -15.75
CA SER A 19 7.23 34.00 -15.01
C SER A 19 8.73 33.83 -14.77
N SER A 20 9.18 32.64 -14.35
CA SER A 20 10.60 32.39 -14.09
C SER A 20 11.45 32.53 -15.36
N ILE A 21 10.97 32.00 -16.49
CA ILE A 21 11.68 32.10 -17.76
C ILE A 21 11.64 33.53 -18.30
N GLU A 22 10.52 34.25 -18.17
CA GLU A 22 10.40 35.64 -18.59
C GLU A 22 11.28 36.58 -17.75
N THR A 23 11.42 36.36 -16.44
CA THR A 23 12.36 37.11 -15.60
C THR A 23 13.80 36.90 -16.07
N LYS A 24 14.22 35.64 -16.27
CA LYS A 24 15.57 35.32 -16.75
C LYS A 24 15.84 35.85 -18.15
N LEU A 25 14.83 35.83 -19.02
CA LEU A 25 14.96 36.42 -20.35
C LEU A 25 15.07 37.93 -20.26
N SER A 26 14.26 38.60 -19.44
CA SER A 26 14.33 40.05 -19.28
C SER A 26 15.70 40.52 -18.77
N GLU A 27 16.36 39.72 -17.92
CA GLU A 27 17.76 39.94 -17.51
C GLU A 27 18.77 39.68 -18.64
N ALA A 28 18.48 38.76 -19.56
CA ALA A 28 19.35 38.39 -20.68
C ALA A 28 19.07 39.16 -22.00
N GLY A 29 17.98 39.94 -22.08
CA GLY A 29 17.56 40.71 -23.25
C GLY A 29 16.05 40.64 -23.58
N ALA A 30 15.55 41.54 -24.44
CA ALA A 30 14.12 41.62 -24.71
C ALA A 30 13.53 40.33 -25.35
N ALA A 31 12.66 39.64 -24.62
CA ALA A 31 11.94 38.47 -25.13
C ALA A 31 10.98 38.86 -26.26
N THR A 32 11.22 38.37 -27.48
CA THR A 32 10.34 38.61 -28.62
C THR A 32 8.95 37.98 -28.40
N LYS A 33 7.92 38.55 -29.03
CA LYS A 33 6.53 38.02 -28.96
C LYS A 33 6.43 36.53 -29.35
N LYS A 34 7.28 36.06 -30.27
CA LYS A 34 7.38 34.65 -30.68
C LYS A 34 7.96 33.78 -29.56
N MET A 35 8.98 34.27 -28.85
CA MET A 35 9.56 33.56 -27.71
C MET A 35 8.56 33.44 -26.56
N LYS A 36 7.87 34.52 -26.16
CA LYS A 36 6.84 34.47 -25.11
C LYS A 36 5.79 33.39 -25.38
N LYS A 37 5.29 33.34 -26.62
CA LYS A 37 4.29 32.35 -27.04
C LYS A 37 4.83 30.92 -27.07
N SER A 38 6.09 30.74 -27.43
CA SER A 38 6.77 29.43 -27.36
C SER A 38 6.97 28.95 -25.91
N ILE A 39 7.31 29.87 -25.01
CA ILE A 39 7.49 29.62 -23.58
C ILE A 39 6.17 29.22 -22.96
N GLU A 40 5.09 29.96 -23.20
CA GLU A 40 3.74 29.61 -22.75
C GLU A 40 3.34 28.20 -23.20
N LYS A 41 3.53 27.88 -24.49
CA LYS A 41 3.19 26.56 -25.06
C LYS A 41 4.00 25.43 -24.41
N SER A 42 5.28 25.68 -24.19
CA SER A 42 6.21 24.71 -23.60
C SER A 42 5.92 24.49 -22.11
N ALA A 43 5.65 25.57 -21.37
CA ALA A 43 5.25 25.55 -19.98
C ALA A 43 3.91 24.83 -19.78
N GLU A 44 2.94 25.05 -20.67
CA GLU A 44 1.65 24.35 -20.62
C GLU A 44 1.81 22.85 -20.84
N ASN A 45 2.66 22.43 -21.79
CA ASN A 45 2.99 21.03 -22.04
C ASN A 45 3.71 20.37 -20.86
N LEU A 46 4.67 21.07 -20.25
CA LEU A 46 5.39 20.60 -19.05
C LEU A 46 4.44 20.44 -17.87
N ALA A 47 3.66 21.47 -17.57
CA ALA A 47 2.69 21.45 -16.47
C ALA A 47 1.68 20.31 -16.65
N LYS A 48 1.23 20.04 -17.88
CA LYS A 48 0.32 18.91 -18.18
C LYS A 48 0.96 17.56 -17.89
N LYS A 49 2.25 17.36 -18.22
CA LYS A 49 3.00 16.13 -17.92
C LYS A 49 3.20 15.96 -16.41
N LEU A 50 3.61 17.03 -15.72
CA LEU A 50 3.83 17.03 -14.27
C LEU A 50 2.53 16.74 -13.51
N ALA A 51 1.43 17.41 -13.87
CA ALA A 51 0.14 17.18 -13.23
C ALA A 51 -0.37 15.74 -13.46
N LYS A 52 -0.11 15.16 -14.65
CA LYS A 52 -0.45 13.76 -14.95
C LYS A 52 0.40 12.77 -14.13
N LEU A 53 1.69 13.07 -13.91
CA LEU A 53 2.57 12.27 -13.06
C LEU A 53 2.15 12.35 -11.59
N MET A 54 1.90 13.55 -11.07
CA MET A 54 1.42 13.75 -9.69
C MET A 54 0.11 12.99 -9.45
N HIS A 55 -0.86 13.10 -10.36
CA HIS A 55 -2.12 12.37 -10.23
C HIS A 55 -1.96 10.84 -10.35
N LYS A 56 -1.01 10.35 -11.17
CA LYS A 56 -0.66 8.93 -11.22
C LYS A 56 -0.02 8.48 -9.90
N ALA A 57 0.87 9.28 -9.32
CA ALA A 57 1.51 9.00 -8.04
C ALA A 57 0.49 8.98 -6.89
N GLU A 58 -0.38 9.99 -6.80
CA GLU A 58 -1.49 10.04 -5.84
C GLU A 58 -2.40 8.80 -5.96
N LYS A 59 -2.76 8.39 -7.19
CA LYS A 59 -3.55 7.16 -7.41
C LYS A 59 -2.81 5.89 -7.01
N LYS A 60 -1.49 5.84 -7.14
CA LYS A 60 -0.67 4.68 -6.75
C LYS A 60 -0.48 4.63 -5.24
N ALA A 61 -0.32 5.78 -4.59
CA ALA A 61 -0.24 5.92 -3.14
C ALA A 61 -1.59 5.66 -2.45
N ALA A 62 -2.72 5.98 -3.08
CA ALA A 62 -4.05 5.72 -2.52
C ALA A 62 -4.48 4.24 -2.56
N LYS A 63 -3.90 3.42 -3.45
CA LYS A 63 -4.22 1.97 -3.56
C LYS A 63 -3.84 1.14 -2.33
N PRO A 64 -2.63 1.24 -1.76
CA PRO A 64 -2.27 0.49 -0.56
C PRO A 64 -3.12 0.88 0.65
N ALA A 65 -3.48 2.17 0.80
CA ALA A 65 -4.32 2.64 1.89
C ALA A 65 -5.74 2.05 1.87
N LYS A 66 -6.35 1.88 0.69
CA LYS A 66 -7.67 1.22 0.58
C LYS A 66 -7.61 -0.29 0.78
N ALA A 67 -6.49 -0.92 0.44
CA ALA A 67 -6.28 -2.35 0.66
C ALA A 67 -6.05 -2.67 2.15
N SER A 68 -5.31 -1.84 2.87
CA SER A 68 -5.12 -1.97 4.31
C SER A 68 -6.42 -1.72 5.07
N GLU A 69 -7.20 -0.70 4.71
CA GLU A 69 -8.52 -0.44 5.33
C GLU A 69 -9.47 -1.63 5.21
N LYS A 70 -9.50 -2.30 4.05
CA LYS A 70 -10.37 -3.47 3.82
C LYS A 70 -9.92 -4.68 4.63
N LYS A 71 -8.61 -4.87 4.82
CA LYS A 71 -8.06 -5.92 5.69
C LYS A 71 -8.39 -5.66 7.16
N VAL A 72 -8.17 -4.43 7.64
CA VAL A 72 -8.47 -4.03 9.03
C VAL A 72 -9.96 -4.21 9.32
N LYS A 73 -10.87 -3.76 8.44
CA LYS A 73 -12.32 -3.97 8.61
C LYS A 73 -12.70 -5.45 8.66
N LYS A 74 -12.05 -6.30 7.85
CA LYS A 74 -12.31 -7.75 7.84
C LYS A 74 -11.80 -8.44 9.11
N GLU A 75 -10.66 -8.00 9.64
CA GLU A 75 -10.10 -8.54 10.88
C GLU A 75 -10.92 -8.13 12.10
N VAL A 76 -11.35 -6.88 12.19
CA VAL A 76 -12.25 -6.39 13.24
C VAL A 76 -13.59 -7.16 13.23
N ALA A 77 -14.17 -7.40 12.06
CA ALA A 77 -15.40 -8.18 11.95
C ALA A 77 -15.24 -9.65 12.39
N LYS A 78 -14.10 -10.28 12.06
CA LYS A 78 -13.77 -11.63 12.50
C LYS A 78 -13.54 -11.71 14.02
N ALA A 79 -12.83 -10.73 14.58
CA ALA A 79 -12.56 -10.65 16.01
C ALA A 79 -13.86 -10.50 16.81
N LYS A 80 -14.78 -9.63 16.37
CA LYS A 80 -16.10 -9.47 17.00
C LYS A 80 -16.91 -10.77 16.98
N LYS A 81 -16.96 -11.44 15.83
CA LYS A 81 -17.67 -12.73 15.70
C LYS A 81 -17.06 -13.83 16.57
N ASN A 82 -15.74 -13.82 16.77
CA ASN A 82 -15.08 -14.78 17.65
C ASN A 82 -15.37 -14.48 19.13
N ALA A 83 -15.29 -13.21 19.53
CA ALA A 83 -15.65 -12.77 20.88
C ALA A 83 -17.11 -13.13 21.25
N ASP A 84 -18.05 -12.92 20.32
CA ASP A 84 -19.46 -13.29 20.53
C ASP A 84 -19.65 -14.80 20.72
N LYS A 85 -18.90 -15.62 19.98
CA LYS A 85 -18.92 -17.08 20.12
C LYS A 85 -18.30 -17.53 21.43
N ALA A 86 -17.17 -16.95 21.82
CA ALA A 86 -16.50 -17.22 23.08
C ALA A 86 -17.40 -16.86 24.26
N ALA A 87 -18.06 -15.70 24.23
CA ALA A 87 -19.01 -15.28 25.26
C ALA A 87 -20.22 -16.22 25.36
N LYS A 88 -20.78 -16.67 24.23
CA LYS A 88 -21.88 -17.65 24.23
C LYS A 88 -21.43 -19.01 24.76
N ASN A 89 -20.24 -19.46 24.39
CA ASN A 89 -19.69 -20.73 24.87
C ASN A 89 -19.42 -20.68 26.39
N ALA A 90 -18.78 -19.61 26.88
CA ALA A 90 -18.54 -19.39 28.31
C ALA A 90 -19.85 -19.37 29.11
N LYS A 91 -20.89 -18.68 28.62
CA LYS A 91 -22.23 -18.70 29.25
C LYS A 91 -22.85 -20.09 29.28
N ARG A 92 -22.68 -20.90 28.22
CA ARG A 92 -23.20 -22.28 28.18
C ARG A 92 -22.43 -23.19 29.13
N THR A 93 -21.11 -23.06 29.20
CA THR A 93 -20.25 -23.83 30.11
C THR A 93 -20.55 -23.46 31.57
N ALA A 94 -20.73 -22.17 31.88
CA ALA A 94 -21.14 -21.72 33.20
C ALA A 94 -22.53 -22.27 33.58
N LYS A 95 -23.53 -22.18 32.69
CA LYS A 95 -24.88 -22.74 32.93
C LYS A 95 -24.87 -24.25 33.12
N LYS A 96 -24.03 -24.98 32.37
CA LYS A 96 -23.89 -26.43 32.51
C LYS A 96 -23.19 -26.79 33.82
N ALA A 97 -22.17 -26.04 34.23
CA ALA A 97 -21.51 -26.24 35.52
C ALA A 97 -22.46 -25.98 36.69
N THR A 98 -23.28 -24.94 36.64
CA THR A 98 -24.29 -24.68 37.68
C THR A 98 -25.38 -25.74 37.73
N ALA A 99 -25.79 -26.32 36.59
CA ALA A 99 -26.75 -27.41 36.55
C ALA A 99 -26.18 -28.72 37.12
N VAL A 100 -24.93 -29.06 36.79
CA VAL A 100 -24.25 -30.25 37.34
C VAL A 100 -24.00 -30.11 38.84
N VAL A 101 -23.70 -28.90 39.34
CA VAL A 101 -23.58 -28.65 40.78
C VAL A 101 -24.94 -28.74 41.47
N ALA A 102 -26.03 -28.20 40.89
CA ALA A 102 -27.36 -28.32 41.47
C ALA A 102 -27.87 -29.78 41.52
N GLU A 103 -27.54 -30.59 40.50
CA GLU A 103 -27.89 -32.01 40.46
C GLU A 103 -27.05 -32.85 41.45
N ALA A 104 -25.81 -32.43 41.74
CA ALA A 104 -24.95 -33.04 42.75
C ALA A 104 -25.34 -32.71 44.21
N VAL A 105 -26.18 -31.69 44.45
CA VAL A 105 -26.72 -31.40 45.81
C VAL A 105 -28.06 -32.11 46.06
N ALA A 106 -28.72 -32.66 45.03
CA ALA A 106 -29.99 -33.37 45.15
C ALA A 106 -29.88 -34.91 45.17
N ALA A 107 -28.68 -35.48 45.03
CA ALA A 107 -28.46 -36.92 45.06
C ALA A 107 -27.67 -37.33 46.33
N PRO A 108 -28.11 -38.36 47.08
CA PRO A 108 -27.32 -38.86 48.20
C PRO A 108 -26.02 -39.47 47.69
N ALA A 109 -24.94 -39.24 48.43
CA ALA A 109 -23.57 -39.60 48.09
C ALA A 109 -23.41 -41.06 47.62
N PRO A 110 -22.86 -41.32 46.41
CA PRO A 110 -22.26 -42.60 46.11
C PRO A 110 -20.79 -42.59 46.57
N ALA A 111 -20.42 -43.67 47.26
CA ALA A 111 -19.10 -43.94 47.82
C ALA A 111 -17.94 -43.78 46.81
N PRO A 112 -16.72 -43.44 47.28
CA PRO A 112 -15.57 -43.23 46.41
C PRO A 112 -15.05 -44.57 45.88
N LYS A 113 -15.08 -44.77 44.55
CA LYS A 113 -14.28 -45.80 43.88
C LYS A 113 -13.17 -45.17 43.04
N ALA A 114 -11.95 -45.40 43.54
CA ALA A 114 -10.65 -45.55 42.90
C ALA A 114 -10.45 -45.07 41.44
N THR A 115 -9.61 -44.03 41.33
CA THR A 115 -8.44 -43.85 40.44
C THR A 115 -8.59 -43.86 38.91
N PRO A 116 -8.18 -42.78 38.21
CA PRO A 116 -8.13 -42.75 36.75
C PRO A 116 -6.85 -43.40 36.21
N THR A 117 -7.00 -44.36 35.28
CA THR A 117 -5.88 -44.91 34.50
C THR A 117 -5.35 -43.84 33.54
N GLN A 118 -4.07 -43.49 33.69
CA GLN A 118 -3.35 -42.54 32.85
C GLN A 118 -3.32 -43.02 31.39
N ARG A 119 -3.73 -42.17 30.46
CA ARG A 119 -3.55 -42.41 29.02
C ARG A 119 -2.12 -42.02 28.62
N LYS A 120 -1.46 -42.96 27.93
CA LYS A 120 -0.12 -42.86 27.34
C LYS A 120 0.04 -41.61 26.45
N PRO A 121 1.17 -40.88 26.51
CA PRO A 121 1.38 -39.71 25.65
C PRO A 121 1.66 -40.13 24.20
N THR A 122 1.02 -39.44 23.26
CA THR A 122 1.27 -39.49 21.81
C THR A 122 2.64 -38.87 21.46
N PRO A 123 3.38 -39.38 20.45
CA PRO A 123 4.69 -38.84 20.09
C PRO A 123 4.58 -37.47 19.40
N ALA A 124 5.59 -36.62 19.60
CA ALA A 124 5.69 -35.28 19.04
C ALA A 124 5.84 -35.28 17.50
N PRO A 125 5.28 -34.29 16.77
CA PRO A 125 5.45 -34.17 15.34
C PRO A 125 6.87 -33.69 14.98
N LYS A 126 7.45 -34.31 13.96
CA LYS A 126 8.79 -34.04 13.41
C LYS A 126 8.86 -32.63 12.79
N PRO A 127 9.96 -31.85 12.96
CA PRO A 127 10.10 -30.54 12.33
C PRO A 127 10.18 -30.64 10.81
N ALA A 128 9.49 -29.72 10.12
CA ALA A 128 9.55 -29.57 8.67
C ALA A 128 10.89 -28.96 8.23
N ALA A 129 11.51 -29.54 7.20
CA ALA A 129 12.77 -29.06 6.62
C ALA A 129 12.61 -27.66 5.99
N PRO A 130 13.62 -26.78 6.11
CA PRO A 130 13.58 -25.45 5.50
C PRO A 130 13.72 -25.54 3.97
N LYS A 131 12.83 -24.83 3.26
CA LYS A 131 12.93 -24.68 1.80
C LYS A 131 14.03 -23.68 1.47
N THR A 132 14.96 -24.08 0.61
CA THR A 132 16.03 -23.25 0.09
C THR A 132 15.46 -22.12 -0.77
N SER A 133 15.73 -20.87 -0.40
CA SER A 133 15.39 -19.71 -1.23
C SER A 133 16.46 -19.54 -2.31
N ARG A 134 16.07 -19.68 -3.57
CA ARG A 134 16.91 -19.42 -4.73
C ARG A 134 17.11 -17.91 -4.90
N ALA A 135 18.36 -17.46 -4.89
CA ALA A 135 18.72 -16.06 -5.11
C ALA A 135 18.37 -15.60 -6.54
N PRO A 136 17.91 -14.35 -6.74
CA PRO A 136 17.71 -13.78 -8.06
C PRO A 136 19.06 -13.44 -8.71
N ARG A 137 19.22 -13.90 -9.95
CA ARG A 137 20.36 -13.66 -10.84
C ARG A 137 20.42 -12.19 -11.24
N ALA A 138 21.54 -11.52 -10.97
CA ALA A 138 21.84 -10.20 -11.52
C ALA A 138 21.97 -10.30 -13.05
N LYS A 139 21.34 -9.37 -13.79
CA LYS A 139 21.59 -9.20 -15.22
C LYS A 139 22.33 -7.88 -15.43
N THR A 140 23.57 -8.04 -15.84
CA THR A 140 24.53 -7.03 -16.26
C THR A 140 24.16 -6.39 -17.60
N THR A 141 24.42 -5.07 -17.65
CA THR A 141 24.97 -4.26 -18.77
C THR A 141 24.49 -4.46 -20.21
N ALA A 142 24.07 -3.37 -20.86
CA ALA A 142 24.74 -2.85 -22.06
C ALA A 142 24.14 -1.50 -22.48
N SER A 143 24.94 -0.44 -22.40
CA SER A 143 24.79 0.78 -23.20
C SER A 143 25.24 0.50 -24.63
N PRO A 144 24.70 1.21 -25.62
CA PRO A 144 25.57 1.68 -26.70
C PRO A 144 25.43 3.18 -26.94
N THR A 145 26.58 3.85 -26.84
CA THR A 145 26.93 5.10 -27.54
C THR A 145 26.75 4.91 -29.04
N PRO A 146 26.41 5.98 -29.78
CA PRO A 146 27.34 6.40 -30.82
C PRO A 146 27.53 7.93 -30.92
N THR A 147 28.78 8.29 -31.17
CA THR A 147 29.35 9.56 -31.66
C THR A 147 29.98 9.25 -33.04
N PRO A 148 30.36 10.18 -33.94
CA PRO A 148 29.88 11.53 -34.34
C PRO A 148 29.50 11.59 -35.85
N ALA A 149 28.95 12.72 -36.32
CA ALA A 149 29.04 13.12 -37.73
C ALA A 149 29.04 14.67 -37.86
N GLU A 150 30.21 15.25 -38.08
CA GLU A 150 30.46 16.40 -38.98
C GLU A 150 30.91 15.83 -40.35
N PRO A 151 31.00 16.57 -41.48
CA PRO A 151 30.98 18.04 -41.64
C PRO A 151 30.06 18.55 -42.79
N THR A 152 29.84 19.87 -42.87
CA THR A 152 29.87 20.59 -44.16
C THR A 152 30.12 22.08 -43.93
N SER A 153 31.18 22.53 -44.57
CA SER A 153 31.63 23.89 -44.81
C SER A 153 30.71 24.67 -45.76
N GLU A 154 30.96 25.99 -45.79
CA GLU A 154 30.85 26.87 -46.98
C GLU A 154 29.48 27.52 -47.26
N ASN A 155 29.34 28.80 -46.89
CA ASN A 155 29.56 29.87 -47.87
C ASN A 155 29.74 31.25 -47.19
N ALA A 156 30.62 32.03 -47.79
CA ALA A 156 30.94 33.42 -47.49
C ALA A 156 29.91 34.39 -48.09
#